data_AF-A0A7C1YPT9-F1
#
_entry.id   AF-A0A7C1YPT9-F1
#
_cell.length_a   1.000
_cell.length_b   1.000
_cell.length_c   1.000
_cell.angle_alpha   90.00
_cell.angle_beta   90.00
_cell.angle_gamma   90.00
#
_symmetry.space_group_name_H-M   'P 1'
#
loop_
_entity.id
_entity.type
_entity.pdbx_description
1 polymer ?
#
loop_
_entity_poly.entity_id
_entity_poly.type
_entity_poly.pdbx_seq_one_letter_code
_entity_poly.pdbx_strand_id
1 'polypeptide(L)'
;MHIMPWSYPQLYLYLRLFGFSDIVLHDEEQKKPKYFFEKIIGLPQYLYCKRKVKKSATEEERSFWKAAGSSQSVYGRHLIITATSKKS
;
A
#
# COMPACT_ATOMS: atom_id res chain seq x y z
N MET A 1 8.62 -1.74 -23.53
CA MET A 1 8.53 -2.12 -22.10
C MET A 1 7.65 -1.09 -21.41
N HIS A 2 6.34 -1.31 -21.30
CA HIS A 2 5.45 -0.39 -20.60
C HIS A 2 5.58 -0.64 -19.09
N ILE A 3 6.53 0.04 -18.44
CA ILE A 3 6.63 0.05 -16.99
C ILE A 3 5.47 0.92 -16.49
N MET A 4 4.32 0.30 -16.23
CA MET A 4 3.26 0.98 -15.49
C MET A 4 3.79 1.22 -14.06
N PRO A 5 3.77 2.46 -13.56
CA PRO A 5 4.18 2.73 -12.18
C PRO A 5 3.10 2.18 -11.25
N TRP A 6 3.23 0.91 -10.87
CA TRP A 6 2.30 0.24 -9.99
C TRP A 6 2.39 0.83 -8.58
N SER A 7 1.26 1.39 -8.11
CA SER A 7 1.06 1.76 -6.72
C SER A 7 0.45 0.62 -5.93
N TYR A 8 0.61 0.63 -4.59
CA TYR A 8 0.01 -0.38 -3.72
C TYR A 8 -1.51 -0.52 -3.92
N PRO A 9 -2.33 0.56 -3.99
CA PRO A 9 -3.76 0.42 -4.24
C PRO A 9 -4.09 -0.27 -5.57
N GLN A 10 -3.31 -0.01 -6.62
CA GLN A 10 -3.50 -0.64 -7.92
C GLN A 10 -3.15 -2.13 -7.88
N LEU A 11 -2.05 -2.51 -7.22
CA LEU A 11 -1.68 -3.92 -7.03
C LEU A 11 -2.69 -4.66 -6.14
N TYR A 12 -3.15 -4.02 -5.07
CA TYR A 12 -4.19 -4.58 -4.20
C TYR A 12 -5.47 -4.86 -5.00
N LEU A 13 -5.96 -3.87 -5.76
CA LEU A 13 -7.14 -4.04 -6.60
C LEU A 13 -6.94 -5.14 -7.64
N TYR A 14 -5.81 -5.12 -8.34
CA TYR A 14 -5.46 -6.15 -9.32
C TYR A 14 -5.51 -7.55 -8.68
N LEU A 15 -4.79 -7.78 -7.58
CA LEU A 15 -4.78 -9.08 -6.91
C LEU A 15 -6.18 -9.52 -6.44
N ARG A 16 -6.98 -8.60 -5.90
CA ARG A 16 -8.38 -8.90 -5.50
C ARG A 16 -9.24 -9.31 -6.70
N LEU A 17 -9.13 -8.60 -7.83
CA LEU A 17 -9.88 -8.92 -9.05
C LEU A 17 -9.49 -10.29 -9.63
N PHE A 18 -8.24 -10.71 -9.45
CA PHE A 18 -7.76 -12.04 -9.84
C PHE A 18 -8.08 -13.14 -8.81
N GLY A 19 -8.84 -12.82 -7.75
CA GLY A 19 -9.29 -13.81 -6.77
C GLY A 19 -8.28 -14.14 -5.68
N PHE A 20 -7.20 -13.38 -5.55
CA PHE A 20 -6.26 -13.54 -4.45
C PHE A 20 -6.81 -12.96 -3.14
N SER A 21 -6.42 -13.56 -2.02
CA SER A 21 -6.76 -13.16 -0.66
C SER A 21 -5.51 -12.90 0.19
N ASP A 22 -5.70 -12.48 1.44
CA ASP A 22 -4.63 -12.24 2.43
C ASP A 22 -3.48 -11.41 1.86
N ILE A 23 -3.82 -10.31 1.19
CA ILE A 23 -2.85 -9.42 0.54
C ILE A 23 -2.12 -8.63 1.64
N VAL A 24 -0.82 -8.85 1.75
CA VAL A 24 0.04 -8.21 2.75
C VAL A 24 1.15 -7.44 2.05
N LEU A 25 1.30 -6.17 2.42
CA LEU A 25 2.45 -5.34 2.07
C LEU A 25 3.51 -5.50 3.16
N HIS A 26 4.71 -5.90 2.77
CA HIS A 26 5.83 -6.07 3.69
C HIS A 26 6.63 -4.77 3.82
N ASP A 27 7.00 -4.45 5.06
CA ASP A 27 7.93 -3.36 5.36
C ASP A 27 9.35 -3.91 5.29
N GLU A 28 10.15 -3.41 4.35
CA GLU A 28 11.58 -3.68 4.27
C GLU A 28 12.37 -2.48 4.79
N GLU A 29 13.35 -2.72 5.67
CA GLU A 29 14.20 -1.70 6.30
C GLU A 29 15.24 -1.06 5.33
N GLN A 30 14.87 -0.78 4.08
CA GLN A 30 15.76 -0.05 3.17
C GLN A 30 15.65 1.47 3.33
N LYS A 31 16.64 2.19 2.78
CA LYS A 31 16.86 3.64 2.95
C LYS A 31 15.56 4.43 2.80
N LYS A 32 14.98 4.77 3.96
CA LYS A 32 13.86 5.70 4.14
C LYS A 32 14.14 7.01 3.35
N PRO A 33 13.09 7.71 2.89
CA PRO A 33 13.21 8.88 2.01
C PRO A 33 14.38 9.80 2.40
N LYS A 34 15.33 9.95 1.46
CA LYS A 34 16.63 10.59 1.68
C LYS A 34 16.49 12.10 1.90
N TYR A 35 15.41 12.69 1.39
CA TYR A 35 15.21 14.13 1.37
C TYR A 35 13.92 14.56 2.08
N PHE A 36 13.98 15.71 2.76
CA PHE A 36 12.86 16.27 3.52
C PHE A 36 11.65 16.62 2.64
N PHE A 37 11.88 17.03 1.38
CA PHE A 37 10.79 17.35 0.46
C PHE A 37 9.96 16.12 0.07
N GLU A 38 10.54 14.92 0.01
CA GLU A 38 9.79 13.69 -0.24
C GLU A 38 8.74 13.49 0.85
N LYS A 39 9.09 13.78 2.11
CA LYS A 39 8.15 13.70 3.24
C LYS A 39 6.99 14.68 3.13
N ILE A 40 7.22 15.88 2.58
CA ILE A 40 6.18 16.88 2.37
C ILE A 40 5.20 16.40 1.29
N ILE A 41 5.70 15.85 0.18
CA ILE A 41 4.86 15.34 -0.92
C ILE A 41 4.03 14.14 -0.47
N GLY A 42 4.59 13.27 0.38
CA GLY A 42 3.87 12.12 0.94
C GLY A 42 2.85 12.46 2.03
N LEU A 43 2.95 13.65 2.64
CA LEU A 43 2.14 14.03 3.80
C LEU A 43 0.62 14.08 3.51
N PRO A 44 0.12 14.67 2.40
CA PRO A 44 -1.30 14.65 2.07
C PRO A 44 -1.86 13.23 1.96
N GLN A 45 -1.15 12.33 1.28
CA GLN A 45 -1.56 10.93 1.13
C GLN A 45 -1.56 10.21 2.48
N TYR A 46 -0.51 10.38 3.28
CA TYR A 46 -0.44 9.80 4.62
C TYR A 46 -1.59 10.26 5.51
N LEU A 47 -1.90 11.56 5.52
CA LEU A 47 -3.01 12.13 6.30
C LEU A 47 -4.37 11.62 5.80
N TYR A 48 -4.55 11.48 4.49
CA TYR A 48 -5.75 10.89 3.89
C TYR A 48 -5.94 9.43 4.35
N CYS A 49 -4.92 8.59 4.20
CA CYS A 49 -4.96 7.19 4.64
C CYS A 49 -5.21 7.10 6.15
N LYS A 50 -4.56 7.93 6.97
CA LYS A 50 -4.77 7.97 8.42
C LYS A 50 -6.21 8.35 8.78
N ARG A 51 -6.83 9.29 8.06
CA ARG A 51 -8.25 9.63 8.24
C ARG A 51 -9.16 8.47 7.86
N LYS A 52 -8.83 7.74 6.79
CA LYS A 52 -9.57 6.55 6.37
C LYS A 52 -9.46 5.40 7.36
N VAL A 53 -8.27 5.12 7.92
CA VAL A 53 -8.09 4.14 9.02
C VAL A 53 -8.99 4.45 10.22
N LYS A 54 -9.21 5.72 10.55
CA LYS A 54 -10.10 6.10 11.66
C LYS A 54 -11.59 5.92 11.35
N LYS A 55 -11.95 5.91 10.06
CA LYS A 55 -13.34 5.83 9.57
C LYS A 55 -13.70 4.45 9.03
N SER A 56 -12.76 3.51 9.01
CA SER A 56 -12.96 2.18 8.43
C SER A 56 -14.02 1.41 9.19
N ALA A 57 -14.97 0.82 8.46
CA ALA A 57 -16.07 0.05 9.05
C ALA A 57 -15.69 -1.41 9.31
N THR A 58 -14.73 -1.95 8.57
CA THR A 58 -14.28 -3.35 8.66
C THR A 58 -12.78 -3.44 8.94
N GLU A 59 -12.34 -4.57 9.51
CA GLU A 59 -10.91 -4.80 9.75
C GLU A 59 -10.12 -4.99 8.45
N GLU A 60 -10.76 -5.51 7.39
CA GLU A 60 -10.17 -5.58 6.04
C GLU A 60 -9.89 -4.17 5.51
N GLU A 61 -10.88 -3.28 5.55
CA GLU A 61 -10.73 -1.90 5.09
C GLU A 61 -9.67 -1.17 5.93
N ARG A 62 -9.68 -1.38 7.25
CA ARG A 62 -8.69 -0.82 8.16
C ARG A 62 -7.27 -1.28 7.82
N SER A 63 -7.10 -2.57 7.56
CA SER A 63 -5.81 -3.17 7.21
C SER A 63 -5.30 -2.65 5.87
N PHE A 64 -6.19 -2.53 4.88
CA PHE A 64 -5.88 -1.91 3.60
C PHE A 64 -5.38 -0.47 3.78
N TRP A 65 -6.11 0.39 4.52
CA TRP A 65 -5.72 1.78 4.70
C TRP A 65 -4.44 1.96 5.54
N LYS A 66 -4.19 1.06 6.50
CA LYS A 66 -2.91 1.01 7.23
C LYS A 66 -1.76 0.72 6.27
N ALA A 67 -1.89 -0.29 5.42
CA ALA A 67 -0.87 -0.64 4.43
C ALA A 67 -0.70 0.47 3.37
N ALA A 68 -1.80 1.05 2.88
CA ALA A 68 -1.78 2.12 1.88
C ALA A 68 -1.13 3.42 2.40
N GLY A 69 -1.23 3.68 3.71
CA GLY A 69 -0.60 4.81 4.39
C GLY A 69 0.83 4.55 4.87
N SER A 70 1.37 3.34 4.69
CA SER A 70 2.76 3.03 5.04
C SER A 70 3.75 3.85 4.20
N SER A 71 4.97 4.05 4.71
CA SER A 71 6.02 4.75 3.94
C SER A 71 6.31 4.06 2.60
N GLN A 72 6.26 2.74 2.56
CA GLN A 72 6.54 1.92 1.39
C GLN A 72 5.50 2.19 0.30
N SER A 73 4.22 2.21 0.68
CA SER A 73 3.12 2.54 -0.22
C SER A 73 3.14 4.00 -0.67
N VAL A 74 3.36 4.95 0.25
CA VAL A 74 3.32 6.39 -0.05
C VAL A 74 4.46 6.82 -0.95
N TYR A 75 5.66 6.28 -0.77
CA TYR A 75 6.83 6.64 -1.58
C TYR A 75 7.05 5.70 -2.77
N GLY A 76 6.27 4.61 -2.89
CA GLY A 76 6.28 3.69 -4.03
C GLY A 76 7.60 2.96 -4.26
N ARG A 77 8.48 2.89 -3.25
CA ARG A 77 9.79 2.23 -3.35
C ARG A 77 9.69 0.81 -2.83
N HIS A 78 10.05 -0.15 -3.68
CA HIS A 78 10.17 -1.58 -3.35
C HIS A 78 8.89 -2.16 -2.74
N LEU A 79 7.80 -2.16 -3.51
CA LEU A 79 6.56 -2.80 -3.09
C LEU A 79 6.71 -4.33 -3.11
N ILE A 80 6.92 -4.91 -1.93
CA ILE A 80 6.93 -6.37 -1.73
C ILE A 80 5.56 -6.77 -1.21
N ILE A 81 4.80 -7.48 -2.03
CA ILE A 81 3.43 -7.89 -1.72
C ILE A 81 3.34 -9.41 -1.81
N THR A 82 2.78 -10.04 -0.77
CA THR A 82 2.37 -11.44 -0.81
C THR A 82 0.87 -11.53 -0.85
N ALA A 83 0.33 -12.52 -1.58
CA ALA A 83 -1.09 -12.83 -1.57
C ALA A 83 -1.28 -14.34 -1.67
N THR A 84 -2.35 -14.85 -1.09
CA THR A 84 -2.71 -16.26 -1.13
C THR A 84 -3.63 -16.51 -2.32
N SER A 85 -3.30 -17.52 -3.13
CA SER A 85 -4.24 -18.02 -4.12
C SER A 85 -5.25 -18.90 -3.39
N LYS A 86 -6.53 -18.58 -3.52
CA LYS A 86 -7.58 -19.51 -3.13
C LYS A 86 -7.58 -20.65 -4.15
N LYS A 87 -6.83 -21.72 -3.87
CA LYS A 87 -6.93 -22.96 -4.66
C LYS A 87 -8.39 -23.38 -4.65
N SER A 88 -9.05 -23.26 -5.79
CA SER A 88 -10.35 -23.89 -6.04
C SER A 88 -10.18 -25.41 -6.15
#